data_AF-A0A426VWR3-F1
#
_entry.id   AF-A0A426VWR3-F1
#
_cell.length_a   1.000
_cell.length_b   1.000
_cell.length_c   1.000
_cell.angle_alpha   90.00
_cell.angle_beta   90.00
_cell.angle_gamma   90.00
#
_symmetry.space_group_name_H-M   'P 1'
#
loop_
_entity.id
_entity.type
_entity.pdbx_description
1 polymer ?
#
loop_
_entity_poly.entity_id
_entity_poly.type
_entity_poly.pdbx_seq_one_letter_code
_entity_poly.pdbx_strand_id
1 'polypeptide(L)'
;MKALIILGILATLALIFFQYTRSKDLKKLFVALATFAAIISLAVVGNLTRPVIPVFIAHIIFVIMAWGGLMVYLWKEKYYWWIIFSPAVTIALFLVLEALTGSGHEGALLG
;
A
#
# COMPACT_ATOMS: atom_id res chain seq x y z
N MET A 1 0.90 -12.59 14.73
CA MET A 1 1.16 -11.43 13.85
C MET A 1 0.59 -11.60 12.44
N LYS A 2 0.92 -12.68 11.71
CA LYS A 2 0.41 -12.91 10.33
C LYS A 2 -1.13 -13.02 10.24
N ALA A 3 -1.76 -13.61 11.25
CA ALA A 3 -3.22 -13.78 11.29
C ALA A 3 -4.00 -12.45 11.26
N LEU A 4 -3.50 -11.40 11.93
CA LEU A 4 -4.17 -10.08 11.93
C LEU A 4 -4.16 -9.44 10.54
N ILE A 5 -3.06 -9.60 9.80
CA ILE A 5 -2.95 -9.10 8.42
C ILE A 5 -3.94 -9.85 7.53
N ILE A 6 -4.01 -11.17 7.65
CA ILE A 6 -4.97 -12.00 6.90
C ILE A 6 -6.40 -11.57 7.21
N LEU A 7 -6.74 -11.39 8.48
CA LEU A 7 -8.06 -10.92 8.91
C LEU A 7 -8.39 -9.53 8.34
N GLY A 8 -7.43 -8.60 8.35
CA GLY A 8 -7.61 -7.27 7.76
C GLY A 8 -7.87 -7.33 6.25
N ILE A 9 -7.15 -8.22 5.54
CA ILE A 9 -7.37 -8.44 4.10
C ILE A 9 -8.76 -9.00 3.84
N LEU A 10 -9.16 -10.04 4.58
CA LEU A 10 -10.48 -10.66 4.45
C LEU A 10 -11.61 -9.68 4.79
N ALA A 11 -11.46 -8.87 5.84
CA ALA A 11 -12.41 -7.85 6.22
C ALA A 11 -12.58 -6.78 5.12
N THR A 12 -11.47 -6.36 4.50
CA THR A 12 -11.51 -5.39 3.39
C THR A 12 -12.21 -5.97 2.18
N LEU A 13 -11.90 -7.23 1.80
CA LEU A 13 -12.59 -7.91 0.72
C LEU A 13 -14.09 -8.02 1.00
N ALA A 14 -14.46 -8.43 2.21
CA ALA A 14 -15.86 -8.52 2.63
C ALA A 14 -16.58 -7.16 2.52
N LEU A 15 -15.93 -6.07 2.93
CA LEU A 15 -16.48 -4.70 2.79
C LEU A 15 -16.68 -4.29 1.33
N ILE A 16 -15.71 -4.59 0.46
CA ILE A 16 -15.80 -4.31 -0.98
C ILE A 16 -17.00 -5.07 -1.58
N PHE A 17 -17.12 -6.36 -1.30
CA PHE A 17 -18.24 -7.18 -1.79
C PHE A 17 -19.59 -6.74 -1.19
N PHE A 18 -19.65 -6.41 0.09
CA PHE A 18 -20.85 -5.89 0.74
C PHE A 18 -21.32 -4.57 0.11
N GLN A 19 -20.38 -3.69 -0.23
CA GLN A 19 -20.74 -2.46 -0.94
C GLN A 19 -21.25 -2.74 -2.36
N TYR A 20 -20.67 -3.72 -3.06
CA TYR A 20 -21.16 -4.14 -4.36
C TYR A 20 -22.57 -4.73 -4.27
N THR A 21 -22.89 -5.57 -3.27
CA THR A 21 -24.25 -6.12 -3.15
C THR A 21 -25.30 -5.03 -2.92
N ARG A 22 -24.94 -3.95 -2.22
CA ARG A 22 -25.82 -2.80 -1.97
C ARG A 22 -25.99 -1.88 -3.18
N SER A 23 -24.92 -1.59 -3.90
CA SER A 23 -24.92 -0.63 -5.03
C SER A 23 -25.17 -1.27 -6.39
N LYS A 24 -24.85 -2.56 -6.54
CA LYS A 24 -24.77 -3.31 -7.79
C LYS A 24 -23.88 -2.67 -8.86
N ASP A 25 -22.95 -1.79 -8.47
CA ASP A 25 -22.05 -1.12 -9.39
C ASP A 25 -20.79 -1.96 -9.64
N LEU A 26 -20.74 -2.60 -10.81
CA LEU A 26 -19.59 -3.39 -11.24
C LEU A 26 -18.33 -2.54 -11.46
N LYS A 27 -18.46 -1.30 -11.96
CA LYS A 27 -17.30 -0.43 -12.18
C LYS A 27 -16.63 -0.10 -10.85
N LYS A 28 -17.44 0.26 -9.85
CA LYS A 28 -16.95 0.55 -8.50
C LYS A 28 -16.27 -0.66 -7.88
N LEU A 29 -16.84 -1.85 -8.05
CA LEU A 29 -16.25 -3.11 -7.60
C LEU A 29 -14.86 -3.35 -8.22
N PHE A 30 -14.75 -3.25 -9.55
CA PHE A 30 -13.47 -3.46 -10.25
C PHE A 30 -12.41 -2.47 -9.81
N VAL A 31 -12.75 -1.18 -9.69
CA VAL A 31 -11.82 -0.16 -9.21
C VAL A 31 -11.39 -0.47 -7.77
N ALA A 32 -12.32 -0.79 -6.87
CA ALA A 32 -11.99 -1.12 -5.49
C ALA A 32 -11.08 -2.35 -5.37
N LEU A 33 -11.35 -3.41 -6.13
CA LEU A 33 -10.51 -4.62 -6.15
C LEU A 33 -9.13 -4.35 -6.73
N ALA A 34 -9.05 -3.62 -7.85
CA ALA A 34 -7.76 -3.27 -8.46
C ALA A 34 -6.92 -2.39 -7.54
N THR A 35 -7.53 -1.38 -6.91
CA THR A 35 -6.87 -0.53 -5.93
C THR A 35 -6.42 -1.33 -4.72
N PHE A 36 -7.26 -2.23 -4.20
CA PHE A 36 -6.89 -3.05 -3.06
C PHE A 36 -5.72 -3.98 -3.37
N ALA A 37 -5.75 -4.63 -4.53
CA ALA A 37 -4.63 -5.44 -5.03
C ALA A 37 -3.35 -4.61 -5.16
N ALA A 38 -3.44 -3.39 -5.71
CA ALA A 38 -2.29 -2.48 -5.83
C ALA A 38 -1.72 -2.09 -4.47
N ILE A 39 -2.56 -1.78 -3.47
CA ILE A 39 -2.11 -1.48 -2.10
C ILE A 39 -1.38 -2.67 -1.49
N ILE A 40 -1.91 -3.90 -1.65
CA ILE A 40 -1.22 -5.10 -1.17
C ILE A 40 0.13 -5.28 -1.88
N SER A 41 0.17 -5.14 -3.21
CA SER A 41 1.41 -5.22 -3.97
C SER A 41 2.43 -4.20 -3.48
N LEU A 42 2.02 -2.95 -3.27
CA LEU A 42 2.90 -1.90 -2.74
C LEU A 42 3.37 -2.22 -1.33
N ALA A 43 2.51 -2.74 -0.45
CA ALA A 43 2.90 -3.14 0.90
C ALA A 43 3.94 -4.28 0.91
N VAL A 44 3.84 -5.23 -0.03
CA VAL A 44 4.82 -6.32 -0.19
C VAL A 44 6.12 -5.79 -0.78
N VAL A 45 6.07 -5.00 -1.86
CA VAL A 45 7.25 -4.42 -2.52
C VAL A 45 7.96 -3.42 -1.61
N GLY A 46 7.24 -2.70 -0.75
CA GLY A 46 7.80 -1.79 0.24
C GLY A 46 8.80 -2.43 1.19
N ASN A 47 8.79 -3.76 1.31
CA ASN A 47 9.79 -4.51 2.05
C ASN A 47 11.22 -4.30 1.54
N LEU A 48 11.38 -3.90 0.27
CA LEU A 48 12.67 -3.53 -0.32
C LEU A 48 13.29 -2.31 0.37
N THR A 49 12.47 -1.40 0.91
CA THR A 49 12.94 -0.16 1.54
C THR A 49 13.47 -0.36 2.96
N ARG A 50 13.40 -1.59 3.51
CA ARG A 50 13.85 -1.93 4.88
C ARG A 50 15.27 -1.48 5.25
N PRO A 51 16.29 -1.53 4.36
CA PRO A 51 17.63 -1.09 4.70
C PRO A 51 17.68 0.39 5.12
N VAL A 52 16.77 1.22 4.59
CA VAL A 52 16.65 2.64 4.93
C VAL A 52 15.45 2.83 5.86
N ILE A 53 15.66 2.59 7.17
CA ILE A 53 14.61 2.58 8.20
C ILE A 53 13.66 3.79 8.12
N PRO A 54 14.13 5.05 7.98
CA PRO A 54 13.21 6.20 7.88
C PRO A 54 12.26 6.12 6.67
N VAL A 55 12.75 5.65 5.52
CA VAL A 55 11.94 5.46 4.31
C VAL A 55 10.97 4.31 4.49
N PHE A 56 11.40 3.21 5.14
CA PHE A 56 10.52 2.10 5.45
C PHE A 56 9.36 2.49 6.38
N ILE A 57 9.63 3.28 7.44
CA ILE A 57 8.58 3.79 8.34
C ILE A 57 7.60 4.68 7.57
N ALA A 58 8.11 5.61 6.75
CA ALA A 58 7.28 6.44 5.89
C ALA A 58 6.41 5.60 4.94
N HIS A 59 6.97 4.53 4.36
CA HIS A 59 6.25 3.61 3.51
C HIS A 59 5.08 2.95 4.24
N ILE A 60 5.29 2.41 5.44
CA ILE A 60 4.22 1.79 6.24
C ILE A 60 3.11 2.79 6.55
N ILE A 61 3.45 4.02 6.94
CA ILE A 61 2.45 5.09 7.20
C ILE A 61 1.65 5.38 5.93
N PHE A 62 2.31 5.45 4.78
CA PHE A 62 1.66 5.68 3.49
C PHE A 62 0.75 4.51 3.09
N VAL A 63 1.14 3.26 3.36
CA VAL A 63 0.27 2.09 3.13
C VAL A 63 -1.00 2.17 3.98
N ILE A 64 -0.88 2.54 5.26
CA ILE A 64 -2.04 2.72 6.15
C ILE A 64 -2.95 3.83 5.61
N MET A 65 -2.39 4.95 5.16
CA MET A 65 -3.15 6.03 4.54
C MET A 65 -3.80 5.63 3.23
N ALA A 66 -3.12 4.87 2.37
CA ALA A 66 -3.69 4.36 1.13
C ALA A 66 -4.90 3.44 1.41
N TRP A 67 -4.81 2.63 2.47
CA TRP A 67 -5.91 1.78 2.91
C TRP A 67 -7.09 2.60 3.43
N GLY A 68 -6.81 3.66 4.20
CA GLY A 68 -7.83 4.65 4.59
C GLY A 68 -8.45 5.37 3.39
N GLY A 69 -7.64 5.70 2.37
CA GLY A 69 -8.10 6.27 1.10
C GLY A 69 -9.06 5.36 0.35
N LEU A 70 -8.80 4.05 0.34
CA LEU A 70 -9.73 3.05 -0.19
C LEU A 70 -11.06 3.06 0.58
N MET A 71 -11.02 3.11 1.93
CA MET A 71 -12.25 3.21 2.73
C MET A 71 -13.06 4.47 2.42
N VAL A 72 -12.37 5.61 2.25
CA VAL A 72 -13.01 6.88 1.83
C VAL A 72 -13.63 6.76 0.44
N TYR A 73 -12.94 6.12 -0.50
CA TYR A 73 -13.48 5.87 -1.84
C TYR A 73 -14.75 5.02 -1.78
N LEU A 74 -14.75 3.95 -0.98
CA LEU A 74 -15.93 3.12 -0.78
C LEU A 74 -17.09 3.99 -0.25
N TRP A 75 -16.88 4.74 0.82
CA TRP A 75 -17.95 5.50 1.48
C TRP A 75 -18.45 6.73 0.70
N LYS A 76 -17.53 7.52 0.15
CA LYS A 76 -17.83 8.85 -0.42
C LYS A 76 -17.71 8.92 -1.94
N GLU A 77 -17.35 7.83 -2.60
CA GLU A 77 -17.20 7.74 -4.07
C GLU A 77 -16.16 8.68 -4.67
N LYS A 78 -15.33 9.31 -3.82
CA LYS A 78 -14.24 10.18 -4.24
C LYS A 78 -12.93 9.40 -4.25
N TYR A 79 -12.37 9.23 -5.44
CA TYR A 79 -11.11 8.51 -5.63
C TYR A 79 -9.92 9.46 -5.52
N TYR A 80 -9.29 9.50 -4.34
CA TYR A 80 -8.09 10.29 -4.09
C TYR A 80 -6.83 9.50 -4.48
N TRP A 81 -6.57 9.42 -5.78
CA TRP A 81 -5.44 8.64 -6.32
C TRP A 81 -4.09 9.00 -5.70
N TRP A 82 -3.85 10.28 -5.40
CA TRP A 82 -2.63 10.76 -4.73
C TRP A 82 -2.38 10.12 -3.36
N ILE A 83 -3.44 9.83 -2.59
CA ILE A 83 -3.33 9.18 -1.28
C ILE A 83 -3.11 7.68 -1.48
N ILE A 84 -3.80 7.08 -2.44
CA ILE A 84 -3.76 5.64 -2.71
C ILE A 84 -2.38 5.20 -3.24
N PHE A 85 -1.79 6.00 -4.12
CA PHE A 85 -0.49 5.71 -4.73
C PHE A 85 0.69 6.39 -4.02
N SER A 86 0.46 7.07 -2.89
CA SER A 86 1.54 7.67 -2.11
C SER A 86 2.63 6.66 -1.69
N PRO A 87 2.35 5.38 -1.37
CA PRO A 87 3.42 4.41 -1.04
C PRO A 87 4.42 4.22 -2.19
N ALA A 88 3.99 4.36 -3.45
CA ALA A 88 4.89 4.25 -4.60
C ALA A 88 5.98 5.33 -4.59
N VAL A 89 5.70 6.52 -4.05
CA VAL A 89 6.68 7.61 -3.93
C VAL A 89 7.84 7.21 -3.04
N THR A 90 7.59 6.49 -1.95
CA THR A 90 8.66 6.02 -1.05
C THR A 90 9.53 4.94 -1.69
N ILE A 91 8.96 4.10 -2.56
CA ILE A 91 9.75 3.12 -3.34
C ILE A 91 10.63 3.87 -4.34
N ALA A 92 10.07 4.84 -5.07
CA ALA A 92 10.84 5.66 -6.00
C ALA A 92 11.98 6.42 -5.29
N LEU A 93 11.69 6.99 -4.11
CA LEU A 93 12.69 7.66 -3.28
C LEU A 93 13.81 6.71 -2.85
N PHE A 94 13.45 5.50 -2.41
CA PHE A 94 14.42 4.48 -2.06
C PHE A 94 15.35 4.14 -3.24
N LEU A 95 14.80 3.91 -4.44
CA LEU A 95 15.59 3.61 -5.63
C LEU A 95 16.53 4.76 -6.01
N VAL A 96 16.08 6.01 -5.87
CA VAL A 96 16.92 7.19 -6.11
C VAL A 96 18.06 7.26 -5.10
N LEU A 97 17.78 7.03 -3.82
CA LEU A 97 18.81 7.01 -2.78
C LEU A 97 19.84 5.91 -3.04
N GLU A 98 19.38 4.69 -3.34
CA GLU A 98 20.24 3.55 -3.66
C GLU A 98 21.14 3.84 -4.87
N ALA A 99 20.59 4.46 -5.92
CA ALA A 99 21.35 4.85 -7.10
C ALA A 99 22.41 5.93 -6.80
N LEU A 100 22.14 6.85 -5.87
CA LEU A 100 23.05 7.93 -5.50
C LEU A 100 24.13 7.49 -4.51
N THR A 101 23.81 6.59 -3.58
CA THR A 101 24.76 6.14 -2.53
C THR A 101 25.59 4.92 -2.95
N GLY A 102 25.25 4.28 -4.08
CA GLY A 102 25.83 3.00 -4.48
C GLY A 102 25.39 1.85 -3.54
N SER A 103 25.64 0.60 -3.94
CA SER A 103 25.27 -0.64 -3.23
C SER A 103 25.99 -0.85 -1.88
N GLY A 104 26.43 0.21 -1.20
CA GLY A 104 27.23 0.18 0.03
C GLY A 104 26.55 -0.45 1.25
N HIS A 105 25.32 -0.95 1.13
CA HIS A 105 24.63 -1.67 2.20
C HIS A 105 25.13 -3.11 2.39
N GLU A 106 26.00 -3.62 1.50
CA GLU A 106 26.72 -4.89 1.73
C GLU A 106 27.91 -4.72 2.71
N GLY A 107 28.40 -3.50 2.96
CA GLY A 107 29.57 -3.25 3.82
C GLY A 107 29.27 -3.07 5.32
N ALA A 108 28.02 -2.84 5.71
CA ALA A 108 27.64 -2.53 7.09
C ALA A 108 27.30 -3.75 7.96
N LEU A 109 27.35 -4.97 7.40
CA LEU A 109 27.10 -6.24 8.11
C LEU A 109 28.37 -7.03 8.46
N LEU A 110 29.56 -6.47 8.20
CA LEU A 110 30.86 -7.01 8.61
C LEU A 110 31.65 -6.03 9.49
N GLY A 111 30.95 -5.34 10.40
CA GLY A 111 31.53 -4.51 11.46
C GLY A 111 31.10 -4.98 12.84
#